data_AF-A0A2T2V1P1-F1
#
_entry.id   AF-A0A2T2V1P1-F1
#
_cell.length_a   1.000
_cell.length_b   1.000
_cell.length_c   1.000
_cell.angle_alpha   90.00
_cell.angle_beta   90.00
_cell.angle_gamma   90.00
#
_symmetry.space_group_name_H-M   'P 1'
#
loop_
_entity.id
_entity.type
_entity.pdbx_description
1 polymer ?
#
loop_
_entity_poly.entity_id
_entity_poly.type
_entity_poly.pdbx_seq_one_letter_code
_entity_poly.pdbx_strand_id
1 'polypeptide(L)'
;MASSRRLLIVTSEAEPFAEQSGTATLVRALARGLEDDFDARIMMPRYGCVGDRENSLHEVIRLSGDEIEVGGQTETLNVKVASLPDVRLQVYFMDNDAYFGRDGMAASKEGVPYEDNAERALFFTRAVMDTVRSLRWGPDVVHAFGWAGGLTPLLLRTEGEGQALFEEARTVFTPDDVDAGPGLTKGFLEATNLPANGEAGHSLVEAGLGRADASIPPPAVEAGAAPQFNGDVEEHPRQAAEVYERVLA
;
A
#
# COMPACT_ATOMS: atom_id res chain seq x y z
N MET A 1 -8.34 -23.80 -17.02
CA MET A 1 -8.54 -22.35 -16.88
C MET A 1 -7.17 -21.80 -16.48
N ALA A 2 -6.59 -20.87 -17.23
CA ALA A 2 -5.42 -20.16 -16.71
C ALA A 2 -5.83 -19.56 -15.35
N SER A 3 -5.07 -19.77 -14.28
CA SER A 3 -5.42 -19.10 -13.03
C SER A 3 -5.36 -17.60 -13.28
N SER A 4 -6.41 -16.87 -12.91
CA SER A 4 -6.36 -15.41 -12.91
C SER A 4 -5.14 -14.96 -12.11
N ARG A 5 -4.42 -13.96 -12.63
CA ARG A 5 -3.24 -13.41 -11.94
C ARG A 5 -3.69 -12.71 -10.67
N ARG A 6 -2.86 -12.78 -9.63
CA ARG A 6 -3.12 -12.25 -8.30
C ARG A 6 -2.56 -10.84 -8.19
N LEU A 7 -3.43 -9.86 -7.92
CA LEU A 7 -3.06 -8.45 -7.78
C LEU A 7 -3.27 -8.00 -6.34
N LEU A 8 -2.20 -7.56 -5.68
CA LEU A 8 -2.29 -6.89 -4.38
C LEU A 8 -2.18 -5.39 -4.58
N ILE A 9 -3.22 -4.65 -4.20
CA ILE A 9 -3.20 -3.19 -4.14
C ILE A 9 -2.91 -2.79 -2.70
N VAL A 10 -1.82 -2.03 -2.49
CA VAL A 10 -1.39 -1.52 -1.19
C VAL A 10 -1.51 -0.01 -1.21
N THR A 11 -2.45 0.57 -0.47
CA THR A 11 -2.80 1.98 -0.61
C THR A 11 -3.07 2.64 0.75
N SER A 12 -2.88 3.95 0.83
CA SER A 12 -3.35 4.77 1.94
C SER A 12 -4.85 5.06 1.85
N GLU A 13 -5.44 5.08 0.66
CA GLU A 13 -6.84 5.50 0.46
C GLU A 13 -7.56 4.73 -0.64
N ALA A 14 -8.88 4.64 -0.48
CA ALA A 14 -9.79 4.02 -1.42
C ALA A 14 -11.21 4.54 -1.14
N GLU A 15 -11.94 4.94 -2.18
CA GLU A 15 -13.35 5.31 -2.07
C GLU A 15 -14.21 4.08 -1.71
N PRO A 16 -15.18 4.16 -0.77
CA PRO A 16 -15.60 5.35 -0.02
C PRO A 16 -14.99 5.44 1.40
N PHE A 17 -13.93 4.67 1.68
CA PHE A 17 -13.44 4.48 3.05
C PHE A 17 -12.59 5.65 3.55
N ALA A 18 -11.66 6.12 2.70
CA ALA A 18 -10.84 7.29 2.94
C ALA A 18 -10.59 7.99 1.60
N GLU A 19 -10.84 9.30 1.56
CA GLU A 19 -10.85 10.11 0.35
C GLU A 19 -10.18 11.47 0.60
N GLN A 20 -8.84 11.49 0.61
CA GLN A 20 -8.04 12.71 0.73
C GLN A 20 -7.60 13.24 -0.62
N SER A 21 -7.30 12.36 -1.58
CA SER A 21 -6.81 12.74 -2.90
C SER A 21 -7.42 11.91 -4.03
N GLY A 22 -7.05 12.23 -5.27
CA GLY A 22 -7.44 11.46 -6.45
C GLY A 22 -6.97 10.01 -6.45
N THR A 23 -6.04 9.62 -5.57
CA THR A 23 -5.63 8.22 -5.39
C THR A 23 -6.81 7.34 -4.95
N ALA A 24 -7.74 7.86 -4.14
CA ALA A 24 -8.90 7.09 -3.70
C ALA A 24 -9.81 6.70 -4.88
N THR A 25 -10.07 7.67 -5.78
CA THR A 25 -10.80 7.45 -7.03
C THR A 25 -10.05 6.51 -7.97
N LEU A 26 -8.75 6.70 -8.11
CA LEU A 26 -7.87 5.87 -8.93
C LEU A 26 -7.93 4.40 -8.49
N VAL A 27 -7.71 4.13 -7.20
CA VAL A 27 -7.77 2.77 -6.63
C VAL A 27 -9.14 2.15 -6.87
N ARG A 28 -10.24 2.90 -6.69
CA ARG A 28 -11.58 2.40 -6.96
C ARG A 28 -11.80 2.07 -8.44
N ALA A 29 -11.31 2.91 -9.35
CA ALA A 29 -11.38 2.66 -10.79
C ALA A 29 -10.61 1.39 -11.17
N LEU A 30 -9.39 1.20 -10.64
CA LEU A 30 -8.61 -0.02 -10.84
C LEU A 30 -9.32 -1.25 -10.28
N ALA A 31 -9.83 -1.16 -9.05
CA ALA A 31 -10.58 -2.24 -8.40
C ALA A 31 -11.79 -2.68 -9.24
N ARG A 32 -12.56 -1.71 -9.75
CA ARG A 32 -13.72 -1.98 -10.61
C ARG A 32 -13.34 -2.54 -11.97
N GLY A 33 -12.35 -1.94 -12.63
CA GLY A 33 -12.00 -2.31 -14.00
C GLY A 33 -11.23 -3.62 -14.12
N LEU A 34 -10.62 -4.10 -13.04
CA LEU A 34 -9.77 -5.29 -13.04
C LEU A 34 -10.38 -6.49 -12.30
N GLU A 35 -11.58 -6.37 -11.72
CA GLU A 35 -12.18 -7.43 -10.88
C GLU A 35 -12.47 -8.75 -11.64
N ASP A 36 -12.58 -8.72 -12.96
CA ASP A 36 -12.79 -9.91 -13.80
C ASP A 36 -11.47 -10.49 -14.36
N ASP A 37 -10.41 -9.68 -14.41
CA ASP A 37 -9.11 -10.07 -14.98
C ASP A 37 -8.13 -10.58 -13.92
N PHE A 38 -8.22 -10.02 -12.70
CA PHE A 38 -7.33 -10.32 -11.58
C PHE A 38 -8.11 -10.83 -10.36
N ASP A 39 -7.54 -11.82 -9.66
CA ASP A 39 -7.85 -12.08 -8.26
C ASP A 39 -7.21 -10.95 -7.45
N ALA A 40 -7.96 -9.88 -7.24
CA ALA A 40 -7.46 -8.67 -6.61
C ALA A 40 -7.74 -8.65 -5.09
N ARG A 41 -6.81 -8.10 -4.32
CA ARG A 41 -7.00 -7.77 -2.91
C ARG A 41 -6.49 -6.37 -2.64
N ILE A 42 -7.24 -5.62 -1.85
CA ILE A 42 -6.86 -4.26 -1.46
C ILE A 42 -6.51 -4.29 0.02
N MET A 43 -5.36 -3.73 0.38
CA MET A 43 -4.95 -3.54 1.75
C MET A 43 -4.68 -2.06 2.00
N MET A 44 -5.26 -1.53 3.07
CA MET A 44 -5.07 -0.14 3.49
C MET A 44 -5.06 -0.01 5.02
N PRO A 45 -4.52 1.08 5.59
CA PRO A 45 -4.63 1.32 7.03
C PRO A 45 -6.07 1.59 7.46
N ARG A 46 -6.43 1.17 8.67
CA ARG A 46 -7.69 1.56 9.32
C ARG A 46 -7.50 2.91 10.01
N TYR A 47 -7.60 4.01 9.28
CA TYR A 47 -7.54 5.34 9.88
C TYR A 47 -8.73 5.63 10.79
N GLY A 48 -8.57 6.55 11.75
CA GLY A 48 -9.62 6.94 12.70
C GLY A 48 -10.87 7.50 12.01
N CYS A 49 -10.73 8.06 10.80
CA CYS A 49 -11.85 8.51 9.97
C CYS A 49 -12.68 7.36 9.36
N VAL A 50 -12.16 6.14 9.30
CA VAL A 50 -12.85 4.97 8.75
C VAL A 50 -13.77 4.37 9.83
N GLY A 51 -15.05 4.75 9.80
CA GLY A 51 -16.03 4.32 10.79
C GLY A 51 -16.44 2.86 10.67
N ASP A 52 -16.28 2.07 11.74
CA ASP A 52 -16.60 0.63 11.77
C ASP A 52 -18.05 0.31 11.39
N ARG A 53 -19.01 1.06 11.95
CA ARG A 53 -20.44 0.82 11.73
C ARG A 53 -20.92 1.28 10.36
N GLU A 54 -20.42 2.42 9.90
CA GLU A 54 -20.78 3.02 8.62
C GLU A 54 -20.36 2.11 7.46
N ASN A 55 -19.14 1.58 7.56
CA ASN A 55 -18.53 0.77 6.52
C ASN A 55 -18.71 -0.73 6.72
N SER A 56 -19.44 -1.14 7.76
CA SER A 56 -19.67 -2.56 8.12
C SER A 56 -18.36 -3.36 8.21
N LEU A 57 -17.37 -2.81 8.92
CA LEU A 57 -16.09 -3.49 9.12
C LEU A 57 -16.27 -4.69 10.05
N HIS A 58 -15.74 -5.83 9.62
CA HIS A 58 -15.72 -7.06 10.40
C HIS A 58 -14.29 -7.45 10.73
N GLU A 59 -14.00 -7.68 12.01
CA GLU A 59 -12.70 -8.21 12.41
C GLU A 59 -12.52 -9.65 11.91
N VAL A 60 -11.32 -9.95 11.41
CA VAL A 60 -10.92 -11.27 10.94
C VAL A 60 -9.97 -11.87 11.96
N ILE A 61 -10.53 -12.49 13.00
CA ILE A 61 -9.81 -13.05 14.17
C ILE A 61 -8.57 -13.88 13.77
N ARG A 62 -8.66 -14.67 12.70
CA ARG A 62 -7.56 -15.53 12.21
C ARG A 62 -6.38 -14.77 11.55
N LEU A 63 -6.54 -13.47 11.31
CA LEU A 63 -5.54 -12.56 10.76
C LEU A 63 -5.16 -11.48 11.79
N SER A 64 -5.79 -11.47 12.97
CA SER A 64 -5.55 -10.52 14.05
C SER A 64 -4.70 -11.16 15.15
N GLY A 65 -4.01 -10.31 15.91
CA GLY A 65 -3.24 -10.69 17.10
C GLY A 65 -1.76 -10.94 16.84
N ASP A 66 -1.31 -10.85 15.58
CA ASP A 66 0.11 -10.95 15.24
C ASP A 66 0.86 -9.70 15.75
N GLU A 67 2.09 -9.90 16.22
CA GLU A 67 2.95 -8.85 16.75
C GLU A 67 3.96 -8.39 15.68
N ILE A 68 3.98 -7.08 15.40
CA ILE A 68 4.87 -6.47 14.41
C ILE A 68 5.89 -5.61 15.12
N GLU A 69 7.17 -5.89 14.87
CA GLU A 69 8.27 -5.06 15.36
C GLU A 69 8.44 -3.82 14.48
N VAL A 70 8.62 -2.65 15.10
CA VAL A 70 8.97 -1.38 14.45
C VAL A 70 9.94 -0.64 15.36
N GLY A 71 11.19 -0.48 14.94
CA GLY A 71 12.16 0.36 15.66
C GLY A 71 12.45 -0.08 17.12
N GLY A 72 12.33 -1.38 17.42
CA GLY A 72 12.47 -1.91 18.78
C GLY A 72 11.21 -1.80 19.65
N GLN A 73 10.10 -1.34 19.10
CA GLN A 73 8.76 -1.45 19.69
C GLN A 73 8.01 -2.59 19.00
N THR A 74 7.04 -3.16 19.71
CA THR A 74 6.20 -4.24 19.18
C THR A 74 4.75 -3.81 19.32
N GLU A 75 4.05 -3.80 18.19
CA GLU A 75 2.68 -3.35 18.07
C GLU A 75 1.80 -4.49 17.54
N THR A 76 0.58 -4.61 18.06
CA THR A 76 -0.34 -5.66 17.64
C THR A 76 -1.07 -5.25 16.36
N LEU A 77 -1.09 -6.14 15.38
CA LEU A 77 -1.91 -6.05 14.18
C LEU A 77 -3.30 -6.63 14.45
N ASN A 78 -4.33 -5.84 14.18
CA ASN A 78 -5.69 -6.34 13.98
C ASN A 78 -6.07 -6.19 12.50
N VAL A 79 -6.80 -7.14 11.95
CA VAL A 79 -7.26 -7.07 10.56
C VAL A 79 -8.77 -7.01 10.52
N LYS A 80 -9.30 -5.97 9.88
CA LYS A 80 -10.73 -5.86 9.58
C LYS A 80 -10.96 -5.99 8.08
N VAL A 81 -12.18 -6.32 7.68
CA VAL A 81 -12.59 -6.39 6.27
C VAL A 81 -13.91 -5.70 6.04
N ALA A 82 -14.04 -5.07 4.87
CA ALA A 82 -15.31 -4.59 4.33
C ALA A 82 -15.40 -4.95 2.83
N SER A 83 -16.62 -5.02 2.31
CA SER A 83 -16.83 -5.16 0.87
C SER A 83 -16.75 -3.79 0.22
N LEU A 84 -16.08 -3.69 -0.92
CA LEU A 84 -16.07 -2.45 -1.71
C LEU A 84 -17.43 -2.30 -2.42
N PRO A 85 -18.17 -1.19 -2.25
CA PRO A 85 -19.48 -1.04 -2.86
C PRO A 85 -19.43 -1.12 -4.39
N ASP A 86 -20.37 -1.87 -4.97
CA ASP A 86 -20.53 -2.11 -6.41
C ASP A 86 -19.34 -2.80 -7.11
N VAL A 87 -18.38 -3.35 -6.35
CA VAL A 87 -17.22 -4.10 -6.85
C VAL A 87 -17.15 -5.44 -6.12
N ARG A 88 -16.87 -6.56 -6.80
CA ARG A 88 -16.78 -7.89 -6.15
C ARG A 88 -15.45 -8.13 -5.44
N LEU A 89 -14.93 -7.11 -4.76
CA LEU A 89 -13.66 -7.15 -4.05
C LEU A 89 -13.83 -6.77 -2.57
N GLN A 90 -12.95 -7.32 -1.74
CA GLN A 90 -12.86 -6.97 -0.31
C GLN A 90 -11.64 -6.09 -0.06
N VAL A 91 -11.80 -5.16 0.86
CA VAL A 91 -10.70 -4.36 1.41
C VAL A 91 -10.34 -4.89 2.79
N TYR A 92 -9.06 -5.19 2.99
CA TYR A 92 -8.49 -5.54 4.27
C TYR A 92 -7.88 -4.29 4.90
N PHE A 93 -8.25 -4.04 6.15
CA PHE A 93 -7.81 -2.88 6.90
C PHE A 93 -6.81 -3.31 7.95
N MET A 94 -5.59 -2.80 7.88
CA MET A 94 -4.56 -3.00 8.89
C MET A 94 -4.83 -2.01 10.03
N ASP A 95 -5.31 -2.52 11.15
CA ASP A 95 -5.79 -1.75 12.29
C ASP A 95 -4.78 -1.83 13.44
N ASN A 96 -4.42 -0.65 13.94
CA ASN A 96 -3.59 -0.46 15.12
C ASN A 96 -3.89 0.95 15.65
N ASP A 97 -4.38 1.03 16.88
CA ASP A 97 -4.84 2.29 17.47
C ASP A 97 -3.70 3.31 17.65
N ALA A 98 -2.47 2.85 17.94
CA ALA A 98 -1.32 3.74 18.15
C ALA A 98 -0.91 4.46 16.87
N TYR A 99 -0.89 3.75 15.74
CA TYR A 99 -0.47 4.28 14.45
C TYR A 99 -1.62 4.88 13.62
N PHE A 100 -2.82 4.32 13.65
CA PHE A 100 -3.90 4.71 12.75
C PHE A 100 -5.15 5.24 13.44
N GLY A 101 -5.21 5.28 14.77
CA GLY A 101 -6.35 5.81 15.52
C GLY A 101 -6.58 7.33 15.39
N ARG A 102 -5.66 8.07 14.78
CA ARG A 102 -5.78 9.52 14.56
C ARG A 102 -6.77 9.83 13.44
N ASP A 103 -7.48 10.97 13.55
CA ASP A 103 -8.40 11.45 12.51
C ASP A 103 -7.69 11.71 11.17
N GLY A 104 -6.44 12.19 11.20
CA GLY A 104 -5.67 12.54 10.02
C GLY A 104 -4.92 11.35 9.42
N MET A 105 -4.76 11.36 8.09
CA MET A 105 -3.98 10.34 7.39
C MET A 105 -2.48 10.59 7.52
N ALA A 106 -1.87 11.47 6.72
CA ALA A 106 -0.43 11.79 6.81
C ALA A 106 -0.13 13.00 7.70
N ALA A 107 -1.10 13.89 7.91
CA ALA A 107 -0.91 15.16 8.60
C ALA A 107 -2.08 15.48 9.54
N SER A 108 -1.85 16.39 10.49
CA SER A 108 -2.89 16.93 11.36
C SER A 108 -3.89 17.79 10.58
N LYS A 109 -4.97 18.24 11.25
CA LYS A 109 -5.99 19.13 10.64
C LYS A 109 -5.40 20.49 10.23
N GLU A 110 -4.29 20.88 10.82
CA GLU A 110 -3.52 22.08 10.50
C GLU A 110 -2.54 21.88 9.33
N GLY A 111 -2.49 20.67 8.75
CA GLY A 111 -1.62 20.33 7.62
C GLY A 111 -0.17 20.04 8.01
N VAL A 112 0.11 19.78 9.29
CA VAL A 112 1.46 19.42 9.75
C VAL A 112 1.64 17.91 9.64
N PRO A 113 2.62 17.42 8.86
CA PRO A 113 2.89 15.98 8.75
C PRO A 113 3.23 15.35 10.10
N TYR A 114 2.75 14.14 10.35
CA TYR A 114 3.11 13.42 11.57
C TYR A 114 4.57 12.94 11.52
N GLU A 115 5.31 13.16 12.60
CA GLU A 115 6.75 12.81 12.67
C GLU A 115 7.02 11.30 12.57
N ASP A 116 6.04 10.47 12.93
CA ASP A 116 6.10 9.01 12.93
C ASP A 116 5.60 8.36 11.62
N ASN A 117 5.36 9.12 10.55
CA ASN A 117 4.84 8.56 9.29
C ASN A 117 5.72 7.45 8.69
N ALA A 118 7.05 7.53 8.86
CA ALA A 118 7.95 6.47 8.42
C ALA A 118 7.73 5.16 9.22
N GLU A 119 7.50 5.26 10.53
CA GLU A 119 7.15 4.12 11.39
C GLU A 119 5.78 3.53 11.01
N ARG A 120 4.80 4.40 10.74
CA ARG A 120 3.45 4.02 10.31
C ARG A 120 3.47 3.28 8.97
N ALA A 121 4.24 3.76 7.99
CA ALA A 121 4.42 3.11 6.70
C ALA A 121 5.14 1.76 6.84
N LEU A 122 6.11 1.66 7.76
CA LEU A 122 6.83 0.42 8.04
C LEU A 122 5.91 -0.63 8.70
N PHE A 123 5.19 -0.23 9.76
CA PHE A 123 4.18 -1.08 10.40
C PHE A 123 3.18 -1.59 9.37
N PHE A 124 2.61 -0.69 8.56
CA PHE A 124 1.62 -1.03 7.54
C PHE A 124 2.18 -2.03 6.52
N THR A 125 3.39 -1.79 6.02
CA THR A 125 4.00 -2.67 5.01
C THR A 125 4.28 -4.06 5.60
N ARG A 126 4.82 -4.16 6.81
CA ARG A 126 5.01 -5.44 7.50
C ARG A 126 3.68 -6.15 7.77
N ALA A 127 2.65 -5.40 8.17
CA ALA A 127 1.30 -5.92 8.39
C ALA A 127 0.68 -6.50 7.12
N VAL A 128 0.87 -5.84 5.98
CA VAL A 128 0.46 -6.33 4.67
C VAL A 128 1.17 -7.65 4.35
N MET A 129 2.49 -7.72 4.53
CA MET A 129 3.25 -8.94 4.27
C MET A 129 2.82 -10.10 5.18
N ASP A 130 2.64 -9.85 6.47
CA ASP A 130 2.19 -10.86 7.43
C ASP A 130 0.76 -11.34 7.13
N THR A 131 -0.14 -10.42 6.78
CA THR A 131 -1.50 -10.75 6.35
C THR A 131 -1.49 -11.63 5.09
N VAL A 132 -0.63 -11.31 4.12
CA VAL A 132 -0.43 -12.12 2.91
C VAL A 132 0.07 -13.53 3.24
N ARG A 133 1.03 -13.67 4.18
CA ARG A 133 1.52 -14.97 4.67
C ARG A 133 0.39 -15.77 5.34
N SER A 134 -0.36 -15.15 6.23
CA SER A 134 -1.47 -15.77 6.95
C SER A 134 -2.62 -16.19 6.02
N LEU A 135 -2.80 -15.48 4.90
CA LEU A 135 -3.72 -15.86 3.82
C LEU A 135 -3.18 -16.96 2.91
N ARG A 136 -1.88 -17.27 2.96
CA ARG A 136 -1.17 -18.19 2.05
C ARG A 136 -1.44 -17.88 0.58
N TRP A 137 -1.44 -16.60 0.25
CA TRP A 137 -1.84 -16.10 -1.05
C TRP A 137 -0.75 -15.19 -1.61
N GLY A 138 0.16 -15.72 -2.42
CA GLY A 138 1.26 -14.92 -2.98
C GLY A 138 0.77 -14.04 -4.13
N PRO A 139 1.01 -12.71 -4.13
CA PRO A 139 0.65 -11.88 -5.26
C PRO A 139 1.62 -12.10 -6.44
N ASP A 140 1.09 -12.07 -7.66
CA ASP A 140 1.93 -12.03 -8.87
C ASP A 140 2.37 -10.58 -9.15
N VAL A 141 1.48 -9.61 -8.85
CA VAL A 141 1.77 -8.16 -8.89
C VAL A 141 1.37 -7.51 -7.58
N VAL A 142 2.24 -6.66 -7.05
CA VAL A 142 1.97 -5.73 -5.95
C VAL A 142 1.99 -4.31 -6.49
N HIS A 143 0.84 -3.66 -6.53
CA HIS A 143 0.74 -2.24 -6.88
C HIS A 143 0.60 -1.41 -5.60
N ALA A 144 1.67 -0.73 -5.22
CA ALA A 144 1.70 0.13 -4.05
C ALA A 144 1.51 1.62 -4.42
N PHE A 145 0.83 2.36 -3.54
CA PHE A 145 0.45 3.74 -3.77
C PHE A 145 0.97 4.67 -2.66
N GLY A 146 1.50 5.80 -3.10
CA GLY A 146 1.76 6.97 -2.26
C GLY A 146 2.69 6.73 -1.08
N TRP A 147 2.64 7.65 -0.12
CA TRP A 147 3.55 7.61 1.04
C TRP A 147 3.40 6.32 1.88
N ALA A 148 2.17 5.85 2.12
CA ALA A 148 1.94 4.69 2.98
C ALA A 148 2.44 3.39 2.34
N GLY A 149 2.27 3.25 1.01
CA GLY A 149 2.80 2.13 0.25
C GLY A 149 4.28 2.27 -0.14
N GLY A 150 4.91 3.42 0.15
CA GLY A 150 6.26 3.76 -0.32
C GLY A 150 7.34 2.75 0.09
N LEU A 151 7.19 2.12 1.26
CA LEU A 151 8.13 1.10 1.72
C LEU A 151 7.85 -0.31 1.17
N THR A 152 6.72 -0.53 0.51
CA THR A 152 6.33 -1.86 0.01
C THR A 152 7.34 -2.45 -0.98
N PRO A 153 7.80 -1.74 -2.02
CA PRO A 153 8.81 -2.29 -2.93
C PRO A 153 10.13 -2.60 -2.23
N LEU A 154 10.55 -1.75 -1.28
CA LEU A 154 11.78 -1.98 -0.52
C LEU A 154 11.68 -3.26 0.33
N LEU A 155 10.63 -3.40 1.14
CA LEU A 155 10.49 -4.55 2.04
C LEU A 155 10.30 -5.86 1.29
N LEU A 156 9.61 -5.86 0.15
CA LEU A 156 9.50 -7.07 -0.67
C LEU A 156 10.87 -7.54 -1.19
N ARG A 157 11.78 -6.62 -1.47
CA ARG A 157 13.15 -6.92 -1.93
C ARG A 157 14.14 -7.24 -0.82
N THR A 158 13.82 -6.94 0.43
CA THR A 158 14.72 -7.15 1.57
C THR A 158 14.19 -8.23 2.49
N GLU A 159 13.02 -8.01 3.08
CA GLU A 159 12.40 -8.92 4.04
C GLU A 159 11.63 -10.04 3.34
N GLY A 160 11.12 -9.79 2.13
CA GLY A 160 10.45 -10.78 1.29
C GLY A 160 11.40 -11.73 0.54
N GLU A 161 12.70 -11.39 0.47
CA GLU A 161 13.68 -12.19 -0.26
C GLU A 161 13.83 -13.60 0.34
N GLY A 162 13.88 -14.62 -0.53
CA GLY A 162 13.94 -16.03 -0.12
C GLY A 162 12.62 -16.60 0.43
N GLN A 163 11.56 -15.80 0.50
CA GLN A 163 10.22 -16.28 0.81
C GLN A 163 9.50 -16.62 -0.51
N ALA A 164 9.23 -17.91 -0.74
CA ALA A 164 8.56 -18.39 -1.95
C ALA A 164 7.21 -17.70 -2.26
N LEU A 165 6.58 -17.08 -1.25
CA LEU A 165 5.32 -16.34 -1.41
C LEU A 165 5.48 -15.00 -2.13
N PHE A 166 6.66 -14.38 -2.05
CA PHE A 166 6.98 -13.05 -2.60
C PHE A 166 8.06 -13.07 -3.68
N GLU A 167 8.77 -14.19 -3.84
CA GLU A 167 9.94 -14.32 -4.72
C GLU A 167 9.65 -13.96 -6.18
N GLU A 168 8.47 -14.31 -6.68
CA GLU A 168 8.05 -14.01 -8.06
C GLU A 168 7.21 -12.73 -8.19
N ALA A 169 6.89 -12.06 -7.06
CA ALA A 169 6.04 -10.89 -7.07
C ALA A 169 6.73 -9.71 -7.76
N ARG A 170 6.04 -9.10 -8.74
CA ARG A 170 6.48 -7.87 -9.41
C ARG A 170 5.86 -6.65 -8.74
N THR A 171 6.62 -5.59 -8.63
CA THR A 171 6.22 -4.38 -7.93
C THR A 171 5.96 -3.23 -8.91
N VAL A 172 4.79 -2.62 -8.80
CA VAL A 172 4.45 -1.38 -9.49
C VAL A 172 4.18 -0.32 -8.43
N PHE A 173 4.67 0.89 -8.65
CA PHE A 173 4.48 1.99 -7.71
C PHE A 173 3.85 3.22 -8.37
N THR A 174 2.79 3.75 -7.75
CA THR A 174 2.17 5.02 -8.13
C THR A 174 2.45 6.04 -7.02
N PRO A 175 3.31 7.05 -7.26
CA PRO A 175 3.58 8.11 -6.28
C PRO A 175 2.37 9.02 -6.08
N ASP A 176 2.27 9.63 -4.90
CA ASP A 176 1.40 10.77 -4.60
C ASP A 176 2.25 12.04 -4.38
N ASP A 177 1.59 13.18 -4.16
CA ASP A 177 2.22 14.47 -3.85
C ASP A 177 2.09 14.84 -2.35
N VAL A 178 1.80 13.86 -1.50
CA VAL A 178 1.60 14.06 -0.07
C VAL A 178 2.94 14.25 0.64
N ASP A 179 3.11 15.37 1.33
CA ASP A 179 4.22 15.57 2.26
C ASP A 179 3.98 14.73 3.53
N ALA A 180 4.64 13.58 3.60
CA ALA A 180 4.60 12.70 4.76
C ALA A 180 5.64 13.09 5.84
N GLY A 181 6.30 14.24 5.72
CA GLY A 181 7.27 14.72 6.70
C GLY A 181 8.63 14.07 6.55
N PRO A 182 9.36 13.80 7.64
CA PRO A 182 10.70 13.25 7.57
C PRO A 182 10.71 11.89 6.84
N GLY A 183 11.57 11.77 5.83
CA GLY A 183 11.82 10.52 5.14
C GLY A 183 12.65 9.53 5.96
N LEU A 184 13.36 8.65 5.26
CA LEU A 184 14.19 7.58 5.80
C LEU A 184 15.52 8.14 6.34
N THR A 185 15.47 8.64 7.57
CA THR A 185 16.69 9.10 8.26
C THR A 185 17.63 7.92 8.54
N LYS A 186 18.93 8.20 8.67
CA LYS A 186 19.92 7.16 9.05
C LYS A 186 19.55 6.48 10.36
N GLY A 187 19.14 7.25 11.37
CA GLY A 187 18.72 6.71 12.66
C GLY A 187 17.49 5.81 12.56
N PHE A 188 16.52 6.17 11.72
CA PHE A 188 15.36 5.32 11.45
C PHE A 188 15.77 4.00 10.80
N LEU A 189 16.61 4.04 9.76
CA LEU A 189 17.07 2.85 9.04
C LEU A 189 17.88 1.92 9.97
N GLU A 190 18.77 2.48 10.79
CA GLU A 190 19.54 1.74 11.79
C GLU A 190 18.62 1.10 12.86
N ALA A 191 17.67 1.86 13.41
CA ALA A 191 16.76 1.36 14.45
C ALA A 191 15.80 0.28 13.95
N THR A 192 15.46 0.28 12.67
CA THR A 192 14.49 -0.64 12.05
C THR A 192 15.14 -1.82 11.33
N ASN A 193 16.48 -1.89 11.33
CA ASN A 193 17.29 -2.83 10.57
C ASN A 193 17.01 -2.82 9.06
N LEU A 194 16.54 -1.68 8.53
CA LEU A 194 16.36 -1.48 7.09
C LEU A 194 17.69 -1.11 6.43
N PRO A 195 17.90 -1.44 5.15
CA PRO A 195 19.16 -1.14 4.47
C PRO A 195 19.40 0.37 4.39
N ALA A 196 20.52 0.83 4.95
CA ALA A 196 20.91 2.23 4.90
C ALA A 196 21.43 2.68 3.51
N ASN A 197 22.06 1.76 2.78
CA ASN A 197 22.74 2.08 1.52
C ASN A 197 21.73 2.32 0.40
N GLY A 198 21.69 3.57 -0.07
CA GLY A 198 20.81 3.98 -1.16
C GLY A 198 19.41 4.40 -0.73
N GLU A 199 19.07 4.33 0.57
CA GLU A 199 17.77 4.81 1.10
C GLU A 199 17.90 6.02 2.02
N ALA A 200 19.06 6.19 2.67
CA ALA A 200 19.24 7.26 3.64
C ALA A 200 19.00 8.65 3.03
N GLY A 201 18.00 9.36 3.55
CA GLY A 201 17.59 10.69 3.12
C GLY A 201 16.46 10.72 2.10
N HIS A 202 16.04 9.58 1.55
CA HIS A 202 14.86 9.51 0.68
C HIS A 202 13.57 9.73 1.46
N SER A 203 12.60 10.41 0.85
CA SER A 203 11.20 10.32 1.23
C SER A 203 10.66 8.89 1.04
N LEU A 204 9.49 8.60 1.62
CA LEU A 204 8.82 7.30 1.44
C LEU A 204 8.48 7.03 -0.04
N VAL A 205 8.07 8.08 -0.77
CA VAL A 205 7.75 8.00 -2.20
C VAL A 205 9.00 7.72 -3.04
N GLU A 206 10.13 8.38 -2.74
CA GLU A 206 11.40 8.12 -3.42
C GLU A 206 11.91 6.69 -3.17
N ALA A 207 11.75 6.17 -1.95
CA ALA A 207 12.08 4.78 -1.64
C ALA A 207 11.26 3.79 -2.49
N GLY A 208 9.96 4.06 -2.65
CA GLY A 208 9.07 3.26 -3.50
C GLY A 208 9.49 3.30 -4.97
N LEU A 209 9.71 4.51 -5.51
CA LEU A 209 10.16 4.71 -6.89
C LEU A 209 11.53 4.06 -7.16
N GLY A 210 12.45 4.12 -6.20
CA GLY A 210 13.81 3.60 -6.35
C GLY A 210 13.89 2.07 -6.36
N ARG A 211 12.85 1.37 -5.89
CA ARG A 211 12.86 -0.10 -5.71
C ARG A 211 11.80 -0.85 -6.51
N ALA A 212 10.76 -0.18 -6.99
CA ALA A 212 9.73 -0.80 -7.81
C ALA A 212 10.27 -1.28 -9.17
N ASP A 213 9.72 -2.38 -9.69
CA ASP A 213 10.06 -2.88 -11.03
C ASP A 213 9.51 -1.97 -12.15
N ALA A 214 8.41 -1.24 -11.87
CA ALA A 214 7.90 -0.17 -12.71
C ALA A 214 7.15 0.89 -11.89
N SER A 215 6.88 2.05 -12.49
CA SER A 215 6.01 3.07 -11.94
C SER A 215 4.98 3.55 -12.95
N ILE A 216 3.84 4.03 -12.46
CA ILE A 216 2.80 4.67 -13.27
C ILE A 216 2.19 5.88 -12.53
N PRO A 217 2.83 7.06 -12.60
CA PRO A 217 2.36 8.22 -11.85
C PRO A 217 0.98 8.71 -12.29
N PRO A 218 0.21 9.34 -11.37
CA PRO A 218 -1.03 10.01 -11.74
C PRO A 218 -0.74 11.28 -12.56
N PRO A 219 -1.74 11.87 -13.25
CA PRO A 219 -1.55 13.08 -14.05
C PRO A 219 -0.97 14.27 -13.29
N ALA A 220 -1.24 14.35 -11.98
CA ALA A 220 -0.78 15.43 -11.11
C ALA A 220 0.72 15.35 -10.74
N VAL A 221 1.36 14.19 -10.95
CA VAL A 221 2.76 13.94 -10.58
C VAL A 221 3.59 13.77 -11.85
N GLU A 222 4.77 14.38 -11.92
CA GLU A 222 5.64 14.25 -13.09
C GLU A 222 6.11 12.80 -13.29
N ALA A 223 5.95 12.27 -14.50
CA ALA A 223 6.28 10.89 -14.82
C ALA A 223 7.68 10.67 -15.40
N GLY A 224 8.37 11.74 -15.83
CA GLY A 224 9.64 11.61 -16.54
C GLY A 224 9.51 10.72 -17.77
N ALA A 225 10.19 9.56 -17.76
CA ALA A 225 10.12 8.56 -18.84
C ALA A 225 9.17 7.39 -18.53
N ALA A 226 8.55 7.35 -17.36
CA ALA A 226 7.61 6.30 -16.98
C ALA A 226 6.28 6.47 -17.74
N PRO A 227 5.51 5.37 -17.96
CA PRO A 227 4.10 5.48 -18.31
C PRO A 227 3.35 6.34 -17.29
N GLN A 228 2.34 7.09 -17.73
CA GLN A 228 1.54 7.93 -16.86
C GLN A 228 0.05 7.64 -17.07
N PHE A 229 -0.73 7.65 -15.99
CA PHE A 229 -2.19 7.68 -16.12
C PHE A 229 -2.59 8.95 -16.87
N ASN A 230 -3.58 8.82 -17.77
CA ASN A 230 -4.11 9.98 -18.48
C ASN A 230 -5.22 10.66 -17.64
N GLY A 231 -5.81 11.73 -18.15
CA GLY A 231 -6.92 12.43 -17.46
C GLY A 231 -8.25 11.67 -17.49
N ASP A 232 -8.33 10.52 -18.14
CA ASP A 232 -9.55 9.73 -18.31
C ASP A 232 -9.54 8.52 -17.38
N VAL A 233 -10.33 8.60 -16.30
CA VAL A 233 -10.38 7.57 -15.25
C VAL A 233 -10.86 6.22 -15.79
N GLU A 234 -11.66 6.20 -16.87
CA GLU A 234 -12.16 4.95 -17.47
C GLU A 234 -11.02 4.14 -18.13
N GLU A 235 -9.94 4.81 -18.54
CA GLU A 235 -8.79 4.17 -19.18
C GLU A 235 -7.76 3.63 -18.18
N HIS A 236 -7.79 4.08 -16.92
CA HIS A 236 -6.78 3.73 -15.92
C HIS A 236 -6.61 2.22 -15.71
N PRO A 237 -7.68 1.39 -15.64
CA PRO A 237 -7.53 -0.07 -15.54
C PRO A 237 -6.73 -0.66 -16.69
N ARG A 238 -7.01 -0.23 -17.93
CA ARG A 238 -6.27 -0.69 -19.11
C ARG A 238 -4.81 -0.26 -19.06
N GLN A 239 -4.54 1.01 -18.70
CA GLN A 239 -3.17 1.52 -18.58
C GLN A 239 -2.37 0.78 -17.51
N ALA A 240 -2.98 0.47 -16.36
CA ALA A 240 -2.34 -0.30 -15.30
C ALA A 240 -2.09 -1.76 -15.75
N ALA A 241 -3.06 -2.41 -16.38
CA ALA A 241 -2.92 -3.77 -16.90
C ALA A 241 -1.76 -3.89 -17.92
N GLU A 242 -1.55 -2.89 -18.77
CA GLU A 242 -0.42 -2.86 -19.71
C GLU A 242 0.95 -2.78 -18.99
N VAL A 243 1.02 -2.08 -17.86
CA VAL A 243 2.22 -2.06 -17.02
C VAL A 243 2.41 -3.41 -16.32
N TYR A 244 1.33 -4.02 -15.82
CA TYR A 244 1.38 -5.33 -15.17
C TYR A 244 1.85 -6.43 -16.13
N GLU A 245 1.32 -6.49 -17.35
CA GLU A 245 1.78 -7.41 -18.40
C GLU A 245 3.27 -7.23 -18.68
N ARG A 246 3.75 -5.98 -18.72
CA ARG A 246 5.16 -5.67 -19.02
C ARG A 246 6.11 -6.13 -17.93
N VAL A 247 5.76 -5.97 -16.65
CA VAL A 247 6.63 -6.40 -15.54
C VAL A 247 6.61 -7.92 -15.33
N LEU A 248 5.54 -8.59 -15.78
CA LEU A 248 5.39 -10.04 -15.70
C LEU A 248 6.01 -10.81 -16.89
N ALA A 249 6.33 -10.12 -17.99
CA ALA A 249 6.95 -10.71 -19.19
C ALA A 249 8.45 -11.00 -18.99
#